data_AF-A0A9P6DFS2-F1
#
_entry.id   AF-A0A9P6DFS2-F1
#
_cell.length_a   1.000
_cell.length_b   1.000
_cell.length_c   1.000
_cell.angle_alpha   90.00
_cell.angle_beta   90.00
_cell.angle_gamma   90.00
#
_symmetry.space_group_name_H-M   'P 1'
#
loop_
_entity.id
_entity.type
_entity.pdbx_description
1 polymer ?
#
loop_
_entity_poly.entity_id
_entity_poly.type
_entity_poly.pdbx_seq_one_letter_code
_entity_poly.pdbx_strand_id
1 'polypeptide(L)'
;MLLGALILLVPLVQASVLTLQSPRFTITSTNASQVRAEPISLVKKASPPLSLGPTDTLRITFQVIEKDSGNGVQPHQTFLRFYDEVSQEEGIQPLRVNSAGKAKFELNMAKPPLSLPPTSKGPLKVTLIIGSHVHSPLKIELFDLHVPASHPPPQHPDEASFHPLPVIQHTFRADQKLPPTTISAAFSALVLAPWVVLLGLWAKISPRVPRLFSPSIVPFVATLTAFEVLLFWYWIELKLGQVLLYGAILAIPTVFAGKQALVSIGQQRLRQK
;
A
#
# COMPACT_ATOMS: atom_id res chain seq x y z
N MET A 1 2.79 31.46 76.79
CA MET A 1 2.83 30.49 75.68
C MET A 1 2.58 29.12 76.26
N LEU A 2 1.39 28.54 76.07
CA LEU A 2 1.11 27.11 76.31
C LEU A 2 -0.27 26.82 75.73
N LEU A 3 -0.30 26.39 74.47
CA LEU A 3 -1.49 25.84 73.82
C LEU A 3 -1.30 24.32 73.73
N GLY A 4 -2.10 23.59 74.49
CA GLY A 4 -2.11 22.13 74.50
C GLY A 4 -2.73 21.59 73.22
N ALA A 5 -2.04 20.67 72.55
CA ALA A 5 -2.52 19.98 71.37
C ALA A 5 -3.48 18.84 71.77
N LEU A 6 -4.73 18.97 71.35
CA LEU A 6 -5.76 17.93 71.45
C LEU A 6 -5.55 16.93 70.29
N ILE A 7 -5.16 15.70 70.60
CA ILE A 7 -5.02 14.62 69.62
C ILE A 7 -6.39 13.93 69.45
N LEU A 8 -7.03 14.15 68.30
CA LEU A 8 -8.24 13.44 67.88
C LEU A 8 -7.85 12.04 67.37
N LEU A 9 -8.28 11.01 68.09
CA LEU A 9 -8.17 9.61 67.69
C LEU A 9 -9.27 9.32 66.64
N VAL A 10 -8.90 9.22 65.36
CA VAL A 10 -9.82 8.80 64.29
C VAL A 10 -9.96 7.27 64.35
N PRO A 11 -11.18 6.72 64.45
CA PRO A 11 -11.37 5.27 64.41
C PRO A 11 -11.00 4.74 63.03
N LEU A 12 -10.05 3.81 62.98
CA LEU A 12 -9.72 3.05 61.78
C LEU A 12 -10.91 2.14 61.46
N VAL A 13 -11.78 2.54 60.53
CA VAL A 13 -12.82 1.67 60.00
C VAL A 13 -12.13 0.56 59.21
N GLN A 14 -12.04 -0.64 59.79
CA GLN A 14 -11.63 -1.82 59.04
C GLN A 14 -12.74 -2.14 58.04
N ALA A 15 -12.52 -1.82 56.77
CA ALA A 15 -13.43 -2.18 55.69
C ALA A 15 -13.44 -3.71 55.54
N SER A 16 -14.61 -4.33 55.68
CA SER A 16 -14.75 -5.78 55.55
C SER A 16 -14.40 -6.24 54.13
N VAL A 17 -13.86 -7.46 54.03
CA VAL A 17 -13.25 -7.98 52.81
C VAL A 17 -14.26 -8.79 52.00
N LEU A 18 -14.43 -8.47 50.73
CA LEU A 18 -15.26 -9.23 49.80
C LEU A 18 -14.51 -10.42 49.22
N THR A 19 -15.21 -11.54 49.03
CA THR A 19 -14.70 -12.74 48.36
C THR A 19 -15.75 -13.31 47.41
N LEU A 20 -15.32 -14.21 46.51
CA LEU A 20 -16.23 -14.89 45.58
C LEU A 20 -16.52 -16.31 46.06
N GLN A 21 -17.79 -16.66 46.13
CA GLN A 21 -18.26 -18.01 46.35
C GLN A 21 -18.68 -18.65 45.02
N SER A 22 -18.22 -19.88 44.80
CA SER A 22 -18.55 -20.72 43.64
C SER A 22 -18.38 -20.03 42.26
N PRO A 23 -17.30 -19.28 41.98
CA PRO A 23 -17.09 -18.73 40.65
C PRO A 23 -16.89 -19.87 39.65
N ARG A 24 -17.62 -19.85 38.53
CA ARG A 24 -17.59 -20.88 37.50
C ARG A 24 -17.69 -20.25 36.12
N PHE A 25 -16.98 -20.80 35.15
CA PHE A 25 -17.21 -20.49 33.73
C PHE A 25 -17.76 -21.72 33.01
N THR A 26 -18.55 -21.48 31.97
CA THR A 26 -19.11 -22.49 31.06
C THR A 26 -19.01 -21.97 29.63
N ILE A 27 -18.46 -22.77 28.73
CA ILE A 27 -18.51 -22.55 27.28
C ILE A 27 -19.55 -23.49 26.69
N THR A 28 -20.48 -22.93 25.96
CA THR A 28 -21.49 -23.65 25.18
C THR A 28 -21.32 -23.34 23.70
N SER A 29 -21.32 -24.37 22.86
CA SER A 29 -21.34 -24.18 21.42
C SER A 29 -22.77 -24.11 20.89
N THR A 30 -22.94 -23.83 19.60
CA THR A 30 -24.24 -23.60 18.93
C THR A 30 -25.25 -24.73 19.09
N ASN A 31 -24.79 -25.97 19.27
CA ASN A 31 -25.65 -27.14 19.51
C ASN A 31 -26.07 -27.31 20.99
N ALA A 32 -25.90 -26.28 21.82
CA ALA A 32 -26.09 -26.33 23.28
C ALA A 32 -25.22 -27.39 24.00
N SER A 33 -24.25 -27.98 23.30
CA SER A 33 -23.27 -28.89 23.88
C SER A 33 -22.25 -28.08 24.70
N GLN A 34 -22.04 -28.53 25.94
CA GLN A 34 -21.08 -27.92 26.85
C GLN A 34 -19.67 -28.34 26.45
N VAL A 35 -18.87 -27.41 25.94
CA VAL A 35 -17.50 -27.66 25.47
C VAL A 35 -16.56 -27.75 26.66
N ARG A 36 -16.67 -26.81 27.61
CA ARG A 36 -15.83 -26.76 28.81
C ARG A 36 -16.57 -26.07 29.95
N ALA A 37 -16.51 -26.62 31.16
CA ALA A 37 -17.00 -25.92 32.34
C ALA A 37 -16.20 -26.29 33.59
N GLU A 38 -15.55 -25.31 34.18
CA GLU A 38 -14.68 -25.51 35.35
C GLU A 38 -14.93 -24.42 36.39
N PRO A 39 -14.77 -24.73 37.69
CA PRO A 39 -14.72 -23.71 38.73
C PRO A 39 -13.49 -22.83 38.54
N ILE A 40 -13.65 -21.52 38.73
CA ILE A 40 -12.56 -20.55 38.65
C ILE A 40 -11.81 -20.57 39.98
N SER A 41 -10.52 -20.85 39.94
CA SER A 41 -9.66 -20.76 41.12
C SER A 41 -9.20 -19.32 41.32
N LEU A 42 -9.34 -18.78 42.53
CA LEU A 42 -8.93 -17.41 42.87
C LEU A 42 -7.40 -17.25 43.03
N VAL A 43 -6.67 -18.37 43.14
CA VAL A 43 -5.22 -18.40 43.44
C VAL A 43 -4.37 -18.82 42.24
N LYS A 44 -4.93 -19.61 41.31
CA LYS A 44 -4.24 -20.12 40.14
C LYS A 44 -5.04 -19.81 38.88
N LYS A 45 -4.38 -19.20 37.89
CA LYS A 45 -4.97 -18.95 36.57
C LYS A 45 -5.32 -20.28 35.90
N ALA A 46 -6.44 -20.29 35.18
CA ALA A 46 -6.85 -21.45 34.39
C ALA A 46 -5.80 -21.74 33.31
N SER A 47 -5.32 -22.98 33.25
CA SER A 47 -4.38 -23.48 32.23
C SER A 47 -4.97 -24.77 31.65
N PRO A 48 -5.17 -24.89 30.32
CA PRO A 48 -4.79 -23.96 29.24
C PRO A 48 -5.72 -22.73 29.12
N PRO A 49 -5.28 -21.65 28.44
CA PRO A 49 -6.09 -20.48 28.13
C PRO A 49 -7.42 -20.85 27.49
N LEU A 50 -8.45 -20.07 27.78
CA LEU A 50 -9.79 -20.36 27.33
C LEU A 50 -9.95 -19.87 25.89
N SER A 51 -10.39 -20.71 24.96
CA SER A 51 -10.58 -20.32 23.56
C SER A 51 -12.05 -20.37 23.18
N LEU A 52 -12.56 -19.30 22.55
CA LEU A 52 -13.91 -19.24 22.00
C LEU A 52 -13.86 -19.36 20.49
N GLY A 53 -14.80 -20.10 19.90
CA GLY A 53 -15.11 -20.08 18.48
C GLY A 53 -16.03 -18.91 18.11
N PRO A 54 -16.27 -18.69 16.80
CA PRO A 54 -17.08 -17.57 16.29
C PRO A 54 -18.55 -17.62 16.68
N THR A 55 -19.06 -18.77 17.12
CA THR A 55 -20.47 -18.93 17.52
C THR A 55 -20.64 -19.42 18.96
N ASP A 56 -19.54 -19.51 19.72
CA ASP A 56 -19.57 -20.00 21.08
C ASP A 56 -20.10 -18.93 22.05
N THR A 57 -20.67 -19.40 23.15
CA THR A 57 -21.18 -18.58 24.24
C THR A 57 -20.40 -18.85 25.52
N LEU A 58 -19.76 -17.81 26.05
CA LEU A 58 -19.09 -17.84 27.34
C LEU A 58 -20.03 -17.32 28.42
N ARG A 59 -20.28 -18.14 29.44
CA ARG A 59 -21.08 -17.75 30.60
C ARG A 59 -20.25 -17.86 31.86
N ILE A 60 -20.33 -16.82 32.70
CA ILE A 60 -19.62 -16.72 33.97
C ILE A 60 -20.65 -16.49 35.07
N THR A 61 -20.58 -17.28 36.14
CA THR A 61 -21.47 -17.17 37.30
C THR A 61 -20.66 -17.14 38.57
N PHE A 62 -20.99 -16.24 39.49
CA PHE A 62 -20.36 -16.16 40.80
C PHE A 62 -21.32 -15.54 41.81
N GLN A 63 -21.03 -15.73 43.10
CA GLN A 63 -21.71 -15.04 44.18
C GLN A 63 -20.70 -14.22 44.98
N VAL A 64 -20.98 -12.95 45.21
CA VAL A 64 -20.17 -12.05 46.04
C VAL A 64 -20.63 -12.19 47.49
N ILE A 65 -19.69 -12.56 48.37
CA ILE A 65 -19.93 -12.73 49.79
C ILE A 65 -18.94 -11.92 50.61
N GLU A 66 -19.35 -11.53 51.80
CA GLU A 66 -18.46 -10.98 52.81
C GLU A 66 -17.69 -12.11 53.50
N LYS A 67 -16.37 -11.99 53.62
CA LYS A 67 -15.50 -13.06 54.15
C LYS A 67 -15.82 -13.44 55.61
N ASP A 68 -16.25 -12.46 56.39
CA ASP A 68 -16.43 -12.62 57.84
C ASP A 68 -17.82 -13.15 58.21
N SER A 69 -18.86 -12.74 57.46
CA SER A 69 -20.25 -13.12 57.74
C SER A 69 -20.79 -14.22 56.83
N GLY A 70 -20.17 -14.46 55.67
CA GLY A 70 -20.68 -15.36 54.63
C GLY A 70 -21.96 -14.87 53.96
N ASN A 71 -22.45 -13.67 54.31
CA ASN A 71 -23.67 -13.11 53.75
C ASN A 71 -23.42 -12.61 52.32
N GLY A 72 -24.42 -12.82 51.46
CA GLY A 72 -24.42 -12.29 50.10
C GLY A 72 -24.52 -10.77 50.13
N VAL A 73 -23.59 -10.11 49.44
CA VAL A 73 -23.54 -8.64 49.37
C VAL A 73 -23.81 -8.22 47.94
N GLN A 74 -24.62 -7.17 47.77
CA GLN A 74 -24.80 -6.49 46.48
C GLN A 74 -23.83 -5.30 46.39
N PRO A 75 -22.75 -5.38 45.59
CA PRO A 75 -21.82 -4.27 45.45
C PRO A 75 -22.42 -3.12 44.63
N HIS A 76 -21.86 -1.93 44.80
CA HIS A 76 -22.26 -0.74 44.05
C HIS A 76 -21.73 -0.77 42.60
N GLN A 77 -20.54 -1.33 42.41
CA GLN A 77 -19.89 -1.46 41.11
C GLN A 77 -19.43 -2.90 40.90
N THR A 78 -19.72 -3.46 39.73
CA THR A 78 -19.24 -4.78 39.33
C THR A 78 -19.01 -4.77 37.81
N PHE A 79 -17.75 -4.90 37.42
CA PHE A 79 -17.33 -4.84 36.03
C PHE A 79 -16.45 -6.03 35.68
N LEU A 80 -16.66 -6.59 34.50
CA LEU A 80 -15.69 -7.45 33.85
C LEU A 80 -14.88 -6.61 32.87
N ARG A 81 -13.56 -6.64 33.03
CA ARG A 81 -12.61 -5.98 32.14
C ARG A 81 -11.95 -7.02 31.26
N PHE A 82 -11.98 -6.79 29.95
CA PHE A 82 -11.25 -7.52 28.93
C PHE A 82 -10.11 -6.63 28.47
N TYR A 83 -8.86 -7.04 28.65
CA TYR A 83 -7.70 -6.21 28.32
C TYR A 83 -6.80 -6.95 27.34
N ASP A 84 -6.47 -6.27 26.23
CA ASP A 84 -5.45 -6.74 25.28
C ASP A 84 -4.11 -6.07 25.61
N GLU A 85 -3.10 -6.87 25.94
CA GLU A 85 -1.77 -6.32 26.24
C GLU A 85 -1.05 -5.81 24.99
N VAL A 86 -1.42 -6.31 23.81
CA VAL A 86 -0.74 -5.95 22.56
C VAL A 86 -1.27 -4.62 22.04
N SER A 87 -2.60 -4.46 21.95
CA SER A 87 -3.20 -3.19 21.50
C SER A 87 -3.33 -2.15 22.61
N GLN A 88 -3.17 -2.54 23.88
CA GLN A 88 -3.42 -1.69 25.06
C GLN A 88 -4.87 -1.22 25.18
N GLU A 89 -5.79 -1.84 24.44
CA GLU A 89 -7.21 -1.52 24.50
C GLU A 89 -7.90 -2.34 25.60
N GLU A 90 -8.91 -1.73 26.23
CA GLU A 90 -9.75 -2.39 27.21
C GLU A 90 -11.23 -2.28 26.89
N GLY A 91 -11.91 -3.39 27.10
CA GLY A 91 -13.35 -3.50 27.06
C GLY A 91 -13.91 -3.68 28.46
N ILE A 92 -14.82 -2.80 28.89
CA ILE A 92 -15.44 -2.89 30.21
C ILE A 92 -16.92 -3.24 30.05
N GLN A 93 -17.33 -4.32 30.72
CA GLN A 93 -18.70 -4.79 30.69
C GLN A 93 -19.31 -4.74 32.09
N PRO A 94 -20.38 -3.95 32.30
CA PRO A 94 -21.08 -3.91 33.58
C PRO A 94 -21.86 -5.20 33.81
N LEU A 95 -21.81 -5.69 35.05
CA LEU A 95 -22.56 -6.86 35.51
C LEU A 95 -23.61 -6.43 36.53
N ARG A 96 -24.83 -6.96 36.37
CA ARG A 96 -25.87 -6.82 37.39
C ARG A 96 -25.71 -7.91 38.43
N VAL A 97 -25.60 -7.51 39.69
CA VAL A 97 -25.57 -8.39 40.86
C VAL A 97 -26.92 -8.25 41.58
N ASN A 98 -27.54 -9.36 41.94
CA ASN A 98 -28.80 -9.33 42.69
C ASN A 98 -28.56 -9.02 44.18
N SER A 99 -29.64 -8.82 44.95
CA SER A 99 -29.55 -8.54 46.40
C SER A 99 -28.97 -9.69 47.22
N ALA A 100 -28.91 -10.91 46.66
CA ALA A 100 -28.26 -12.07 47.28
C ALA A 100 -26.77 -12.22 46.89
N GLY A 101 -26.21 -11.25 46.16
CA GLY A 101 -24.82 -11.24 45.69
C GLY A 101 -24.53 -12.11 44.47
N LYS A 102 -25.53 -12.77 43.86
CA LYS A 102 -25.34 -13.62 42.67
C LYS A 102 -25.30 -12.78 41.39
N ALA A 103 -24.34 -13.09 40.54
CA ALA A 103 -24.13 -12.46 39.24
C ALA A 103 -24.05 -13.52 38.14
N LYS A 104 -24.60 -13.18 36.96
CA LYS A 104 -24.48 -13.97 35.73
C LYS A 104 -24.05 -13.04 34.61
N PHE A 105 -22.99 -13.43 33.92
CA PHE A 105 -22.53 -12.81 32.68
C PHE A 105 -22.61 -13.81 31.53
N GLU A 106 -22.99 -13.32 30.36
CA GLU A 106 -23.13 -14.12 29.15
C GLU A 106 -22.59 -13.31 27.96
N LEU A 107 -21.62 -13.90 27.27
CA LEU A 107 -20.95 -13.32 26.14
C LEU A 107 -21.15 -14.23 24.94
N ASN A 108 -21.87 -13.74 23.94
CA ASN A 108 -22.18 -14.48 22.72
C ASN A 108 -21.28 -14.00 21.57
N MET A 109 -20.45 -14.89 21.04
CA MET A 109 -19.56 -14.57 19.92
C MET A 109 -20.27 -14.43 18.58
N ALA A 110 -21.49 -14.96 18.42
CA ALA A 110 -22.27 -14.74 17.20
C ALA A 110 -22.72 -13.28 17.05
N LYS A 111 -22.80 -12.54 18.16
CA LYS A 111 -23.12 -11.10 18.23
C LYS A 111 -22.26 -10.47 19.32
N PRO A 112 -20.94 -10.32 19.09
CA PRO A 112 -20.03 -9.82 20.11
C PRO A 112 -20.40 -8.37 20.45
N PRO A 113 -20.37 -7.96 21.72
CA PRO A 113 -20.65 -6.59 22.10
C PRO A 113 -19.55 -5.66 21.58
N LEU A 114 -19.94 -4.43 21.19
CA LEU A 114 -19.02 -3.38 20.74
C LEU A 114 -18.00 -2.96 21.81
N SER A 115 -18.26 -3.31 23.07
CA SER A 115 -17.35 -3.06 24.18
C SER A 115 -16.15 -4.00 24.21
N LEU A 116 -16.11 -5.08 23.41
CA LEU A 116 -14.91 -5.92 23.35
C LEU A 116 -13.80 -5.26 22.53
N PRO A 117 -12.54 -5.34 22.98
CA PRO A 117 -11.40 -4.81 22.24
C PRO A 117 -11.18 -5.59 20.93
N PRO A 118 -10.77 -4.92 19.84
CA PRO A 118 -10.53 -5.55 18.55
C PRO A 118 -9.23 -6.40 18.57
N THR A 119 -9.34 -7.64 19.04
CA THR A 119 -8.18 -8.51 19.29
C THR A 119 -7.81 -9.33 18.06
N SER A 120 -6.52 -9.39 17.73
CA SER A 120 -6.00 -10.12 16.55
C SER A 120 -5.16 -11.35 16.89
N LYS A 121 -4.27 -11.30 17.89
CA LYS A 121 -3.20 -12.31 18.06
C LYS A 121 -2.93 -12.78 19.49
N GLY A 122 -3.21 -11.94 20.51
CA GLY A 122 -2.95 -12.25 21.91
C GLY A 122 -4.18 -12.76 22.67
N PRO A 123 -4.02 -13.43 23.83
CA PRO A 123 -5.11 -13.71 24.73
C PRO A 123 -5.53 -12.44 25.50
N LEU A 124 -6.84 -12.26 25.67
CA LEU A 124 -7.43 -11.21 26.49
C LEU A 124 -7.38 -11.56 27.97
N LYS A 125 -6.86 -10.66 28.79
CA LYS A 125 -6.87 -10.81 30.25
C LYS A 125 -8.23 -10.41 30.80
N VAL A 126 -8.97 -11.38 31.34
CA VAL A 126 -10.29 -11.15 31.94
C VAL A 126 -10.13 -10.87 33.43
N THR A 127 -10.45 -9.66 33.87
CA THR A 127 -10.36 -9.23 35.27
C THR A 127 -11.74 -8.85 35.80
N LEU A 128 -12.10 -9.35 36.97
CA LEU A 128 -13.27 -8.89 37.72
C LEU A 128 -12.88 -7.74 38.65
N ILE A 129 -13.63 -6.65 38.56
CA ILE A 129 -13.46 -5.46 39.39
C ILE A 129 -14.77 -5.23 40.15
N ILE A 130 -14.71 -5.26 41.48
CA ILE A 130 -15.84 -5.03 42.37
C ILE A 130 -15.51 -3.85 43.30
N GLY A 131 -16.45 -2.91 43.39
CA GLY A 131 -16.38 -1.74 44.26
C GLY A 131 -17.63 -1.59 45.13
N SER A 132 -17.43 -1.19 46.38
CA SER A 132 -18.50 -0.80 47.30
C SER A 132 -18.01 0.33 48.20
N HIS A 133 -18.92 1.12 48.77
CA HIS A 133 -18.55 2.21 49.69
C HIS A 133 -18.10 1.72 51.06
N VAL A 134 -18.54 0.52 51.47
CA VAL A 134 -18.33 -0.03 52.81
C VAL A 134 -17.19 -1.06 52.83
N HIS A 135 -16.92 -1.70 51.70
CA HIS A 135 -15.97 -2.80 51.59
C HIS A 135 -14.72 -2.40 50.81
N SER A 136 -13.61 -3.08 51.07
CA SER A 136 -12.38 -2.90 50.30
C SER A 136 -12.57 -3.28 48.82
N PRO A 137 -12.01 -2.52 47.86
CA PRO A 137 -12.13 -2.83 46.44
C PRO A 137 -11.46 -4.16 46.11
N LEU A 138 -12.11 -4.96 45.26
CA LEU A 138 -11.65 -6.29 44.90
C LEU A 138 -11.33 -6.34 43.40
N LYS A 139 -10.08 -6.62 43.06
CA LYS A 139 -9.60 -6.83 41.68
C LYS A 139 -9.02 -8.23 41.57
N ILE A 140 -9.64 -9.08 40.75
CA ILE A 140 -9.23 -10.48 40.57
C ILE A 140 -9.06 -10.77 39.08
N GLU A 141 -7.91 -11.27 38.67
CA GLU A 141 -7.71 -11.83 37.34
C GLU A 141 -8.29 -13.24 37.29
N LEU A 142 -9.27 -13.47 36.41
CA LEU A 142 -10.00 -14.74 36.34
C LEU A 142 -9.27 -15.76 35.44
N PHE A 143 -9.06 -15.40 34.18
CA PHE A 143 -8.44 -16.25 33.16
C PHE A 143 -8.04 -15.45 31.92
N ASP A 144 -7.25 -16.09 31.06
CA ASP A 144 -6.84 -15.56 29.76
C ASP A 144 -7.74 -16.16 28.66
N LEU A 145 -8.25 -15.31 27.77
CA LEU A 145 -9.30 -15.63 26.79
C LEU A 145 -8.84 -15.37 25.35
N HIS A 146 -8.74 -16.40 24.52
CA HIS A 146 -8.63 -16.28 23.08
C HIS A 146 -10.00 -16.10 22.44
N VAL A 147 -10.14 -15.02 21.68
CA VAL A 147 -11.34 -14.66 20.93
C VAL A 147 -10.98 -14.72 19.44
N PRO A 148 -11.91 -15.13 18.55
CA PRO A 148 -11.68 -15.07 17.12
C PRO A 148 -11.39 -13.64 16.66
N ALA A 149 -10.63 -13.50 15.57
CA ALA A 149 -10.28 -12.19 15.04
C ALA A 149 -11.53 -11.37 14.74
N SER A 150 -11.64 -10.20 15.37
CA SER A 150 -12.72 -9.25 15.10
C SER A 150 -12.41 -8.41 13.86
N HIS A 151 -13.45 -7.78 13.31
CA HIS A 151 -13.23 -6.69 12.36
C HIS A 151 -12.43 -5.55 13.02
N PRO A 152 -11.62 -4.81 12.24
CA PRO A 152 -10.91 -3.65 12.76
C PRO A 152 -11.92 -2.65 13.33
N PRO A 153 -11.52 -1.86 14.34
CA PRO A 153 -12.38 -0.82 14.88
C PRO A 153 -12.80 0.14 13.75
N PRO A 154 -14.03 0.70 13.81
CA PRO A 154 -14.45 1.70 12.85
C PRO A 154 -13.50 2.89 12.93
N GLN A 155 -12.76 3.12 11.82
CA GLN A 155 -11.84 4.24 11.73
C GLN A 155 -12.62 5.55 11.69
N HIS A 156 -12.16 6.53 12.45
CA HIS A 156 -12.78 7.85 12.42
C HIS A 156 -12.47 8.52 11.07
N PRO A 157 -13.42 9.22 10.42
CA PRO A 157 -13.18 9.86 9.13
C PRO A 157 -11.94 10.76 9.10
N ASP A 158 -11.65 11.42 10.23
CA ASP A 158 -10.51 12.33 10.38
C ASP A 158 -9.20 11.65 10.81
N GLU A 159 -9.18 10.34 11.08
CA GLU A 159 -7.98 9.61 11.55
C GLU A 159 -6.80 9.77 10.56
N ALA A 160 -7.09 9.76 9.26
CA ALA A 160 -6.10 9.97 8.21
C ALA A 160 -5.44 11.36 8.25
N SER A 161 -6.09 12.36 8.87
CA SER A 161 -5.55 13.72 8.98
C SER A 161 -4.51 13.87 10.09
N PHE A 162 -4.46 12.92 11.04
CA PHE A 162 -3.54 12.96 12.18
C PHE A 162 -2.25 12.16 11.94
N HIS A 163 -2.12 11.52 10.77
CA HIS A 163 -0.96 10.72 10.41
C HIS A 163 -0.33 11.18 9.09
N PRO A 164 1.00 11.05 8.93
CA PRO A 164 1.63 11.26 7.64
C PRO A 164 1.10 10.25 6.63
N LEU A 165 0.59 10.76 5.51
CA LEU A 165 0.10 9.94 4.41
C LEU A 165 1.25 9.22 3.70
N PRO A 166 1.01 8.04 3.11
CA PRO A 166 2.02 7.34 2.34
C PRO A 166 2.49 8.19 1.15
N VAL A 167 3.79 8.12 0.85
CA VAL A 167 4.39 8.85 -0.27
C VAL A 167 3.87 8.32 -1.60
N ILE A 168 3.39 9.22 -2.47
CA ILE A 168 2.96 8.88 -3.83
C ILE A 168 4.18 8.93 -4.76
N GLN A 169 4.51 7.79 -5.38
CA GLN A 169 5.61 7.70 -6.36
C GLN A 169 5.06 7.75 -7.78
N HIS A 170 5.56 8.68 -8.60
CA HIS A 170 5.20 8.73 -10.02
C HIS A 170 5.94 7.63 -10.79
N THR A 171 5.18 6.72 -11.41
CA THR A 171 5.73 5.66 -12.26
C THR A 171 5.76 6.12 -13.72
N PHE A 172 6.96 6.34 -14.27
CA PHE A 172 7.13 6.64 -15.68
C PHE A 172 6.79 5.42 -16.56
N ARG A 173 6.46 5.69 -17.82
CA ARG A 173 6.31 4.63 -18.82
C ARG A 173 7.66 3.97 -19.07
N ALA A 174 7.67 2.65 -19.21
CA ALA A 174 8.87 1.92 -19.60
C ALA A 174 9.32 2.34 -21.01
N ASP A 175 10.64 2.36 -21.22
CA ASP A 175 11.22 2.64 -22.53
C ASP A 175 10.79 1.60 -23.57
N GLN A 176 10.65 2.04 -24.81
CA GLN A 176 10.32 1.15 -25.92
C GLN A 176 11.48 0.19 -26.18
N LYS A 177 11.17 -1.10 -26.35
CA LYS A 177 12.18 -2.12 -26.66
C LYS A 177 12.69 -1.93 -28.08
N LEU A 178 13.98 -1.65 -28.22
CA LEU A 178 14.66 -1.55 -29.53
C LEU A 178 15.12 -2.92 -30.02
N PRO A 179 15.16 -3.17 -31.34
CA PRO A 179 15.68 -4.40 -31.90
C PRO A 179 17.21 -4.50 -31.72
N PRO A 180 17.78 -5.72 -31.74
CA PRO A 180 19.23 -5.94 -31.71
C PRO A 180 19.95 -5.23 -32.86
N THR A 181 21.09 -4.60 -32.55
CA THR A 181 21.91 -3.83 -33.52
C THR A 181 22.40 -4.68 -34.69
N THR A 182 22.64 -5.97 -34.48
CA THR A 182 23.08 -6.91 -35.51
C THR A 182 22.02 -7.13 -36.59
N ILE A 183 20.75 -7.25 -36.19
CA ILE A 183 19.63 -7.41 -37.12
C ILE A 183 19.47 -6.13 -37.92
N SER A 184 19.45 -4.96 -37.25
CA SER A 184 19.36 -3.67 -37.92
C SER A 184 20.49 -3.47 -38.94
N ALA A 185 21.74 -3.79 -38.57
CA ALA A 185 22.89 -3.67 -39.47
C ALA A 185 22.80 -4.60 -40.69
N ALA A 186 22.34 -5.84 -40.52
CA ALA A 186 22.16 -6.79 -41.61
C ALA A 186 21.14 -6.27 -42.64
N PHE A 187 20.01 -5.73 -42.19
CA PHE A 187 19.00 -5.14 -43.09
C PHE A 187 19.48 -3.83 -43.73
N SER A 188 20.24 -2.99 -43.03
CA SER A 188 20.88 -1.82 -43.65
C SER A 188 21.85 -2.22 -44.77
N ALA A 189 22.65 -3.26 -44.57
CA ALA A 189 23.52 -3.79 -45.62
C ALA A 189 22.72 -4.34 -46.81
N LEU A 190 21.61 -5.01 -46.55
CA LEU A 190 20.70 -5.50 -47.59
C LEU A 190 20.11 -4.36 -48.44
N VAL A 191 19.74 -3.24 -47.82
CA VAL A 191 19.25 -2.04 -48.53
C VAL A 191 20.34 -1.40 -49.39
N LEU A 192 21.61 -1.45 -48.97
CA LEU A 192 22.74 -0.93 -49.73
C LEU A 192 23.21 -1.87 -50.87
N ALA A 193 22.89 -3.16 -50.81
CA ALA A 193 23.38 -4.15 -51.77
C ALA A 193 23.04 -3.85 -53.24
N PRO A 194 21.82 -3.40 -53.62
CA PRO A 194 21.51 -3.05 -55.01
C PRO A 194 22.40 -1.93 -55.58
N TRP A 195 22.82 -0.97 -54.74
CA TRP A 195 23.73 0.11 -55.15
C TRP A 195 25.12 -0.43 -55.47
N VAL A 196 25.64 -1.36 -54.66
CA VAL A 196 26.93 -2.03 -54.91
C VAL A 196 26.87 -2.82 -56.22
N VAL A 197 25.78 -3.55 -56.45
CA VAL A 197 25.57 -4.29 -57.70
C VAL A 197 25.54 -3.34 -58.91
N LEU A 198 24.80 -2.22 -58.81
CA LEU A 198 24.74 -1.21 -59.88
C LEU A 198 26.13 -0.67 -60.23
N LEU A 199 26.92 -0.30 -59.23
CA LEU A 199 28.30 0.19 -59.43
C LEU A 199 29.20 -0.87 -60.07
N GLY A 200 29.06 -2.13 -59.67
CA GLY A 200 29.79 -3.26 -60.28
C GLY A 200 29.42 -3.47 -61.76
N LEU A 201 28.14 -3.36 -62.10
CA LEU A 201 27.68 -3.44 -63.50
C LEU A 201 28.20 -2.27 -64.34
N TRP A 202 28.17 -1.05 -63.80
CA TRP A 202 28.74 0.12 -64.49
C TRP A 202 30.24 -0.01 -64.75
N ALA A 203 31.01 -0.56 -63.80
CA ALA A 203 32.43 -0.84 -64.01
C ALA A 203 32.65 -1.82 -65.19
N LYS A 204 31.81 -2.85 -65.31
CA LYS A 204 31.92 -3.85 -66.40
C LYS A 204 31.51 -3.29 -67.77
N ILE A 205 30.43 -2.51 -67.83
CA ILE A 205 29.89 -1.97 -69.09
C ILE A 205 30.67 -0.72 -69.54
N SER A 206 31.34 -0.02 -68.62
CA SER A 206 32.14 1.19 -68.87
C SER A 206 31.43 2.21 -69.78
N PRO A 207 30.29 2.79 -69.34
CA PRO A 207 29.57 3.77 -70.11
C PRO A 207 30.46 5.00 -70.40
N ARG A 208 30.63 5.34 -71.69
CA ARG A 208 31.49 6.45 -72.09
C ARG A 208 30.76 7.78 -71.91
N VAL A 209 31.31 8.67 -71.08
CA VAL A 209 30.79 10.03 -70.82
C VAL A 209 31.77 11.10 -71.33
N PRO A 210 31.98 11.23 -72.65
CA PRO A 210 33.11 11.98 -73.22
C PRO A 210 33.05 13.50 -72.99
N ARG A 211 31.91 14.06 -72.58
CA ARG A 211 31.72 15.52 -72.37
C ARG A 211 31.40 15.89 -70.94
N LEU A 212 31.55 14.99 -69.97
CA LEU A 212 31.27 15.30 -68.57
C LEU A 212 32.10 16.51 -68.09
N PHE A 213 33.33 16.63 -68.59
CA PHE A 213 34.27 17.72 -68.27
C PHE A 213 34.20 18.91 -69.25
N SER A 214 33.14 19.04 -70.05
CA SER A 214 32.95 20.20 -70.93
C SER A 214 32.63 21.45 -70.11
N PRO A 215 33.20 22.62 -70.43
CA PRO A 215 32.95 23.87 -69.69
C PRO A 215 31.48 24.29 -69.70
N SER A 216 30.68 23.84 -70.66
CA SER A 216 29.23 24.09 -70.71
C SER A 216 28.40 23.17 -69.82
N ILE A 217 28.93 22.02 -69.38
CA ILE A 217 28.20 20.97 -68.65
C ILE A 217 28.62 20.91 -67.18
N VAL A 218 29.91 21.11 -66.90
CA VAL A 218 30.47 21.08 -65.53
C VAL A 218 29.72 22.01 -64.56
N PRO A 219 29.42 23.29 -64.90
CA PRO A 219 28.69 24.16 -63.98
C PRO A 219 27.31 23.61 -63.61
N PHE A 220 26.62 22.98 -64.57
CA PHE A 220 25.30 22.40 -64.32
C PHE A 220 25.38 21.17 -63.40
N VAL A 221 26.34 20.26 -63.64
CA VAL A 221 26.57 19.10 -62.77
C VAL A 221 26.96 19.55 -61.36
N ALA A 222 27.84 20.56 -61.24
CA ALA A 222 28.23 21.12 -59.96
C ALA A 222 27.04 21.71 -59.18
N THR A 223 26.12 22.41 -59.86
CA THR A 223 24.90 22.92 -59.21
C THR A 223 23.95 21.81 -58.77
N LEU A 224 23.84 20.71 -59.52
CA LEU A 224 23.05 19.55 -59.10
C LEU A 224 23.68 18.87 -57.88
N THR A 225 25.00 18.69 -57.86
CA THR A 225 25.71 18.17 -56.68
C THR A 225 25.53 19.09 -55.47
N ALA A 226 25.56 20.41 -55.66
CA ALA A 226 25.31 21.37 -54.58
C ALA A 226 23.89 21.23 -54.00
N PHE A 227 22.87 20.94 -54.83
CA PHE A 227 21.52 20.63 -54.35
C PHE A 227 21.48 19.35 -53.52
N GLU A 228 22.13 18.28 -53.95
CA GLU A 228 22.21 17.03 -53.17
C GLU A 228 22.92 17.23 -51.83
N VAL A 229 24.02 18.00 -51.81
CA VAL A 229 24.73 18.36 -50.57
C VAL A 229 23.84 19.20 -49.65
N LEU A 230 23.07 20.15 -50.20
CA LEU A 230 22.13 20.95 -49.43
C LEU A 230 21.04 20.09 -48.78
N LEU A 231 20.50 19.11 -49.52
CA LEU A 231 19.50 18.16 -49.00
C LEU A 231 20.09 17.21 -47.95
N PHE A 232 21.34 16.78 -48.13
CA PHE A 232 22.05 15.99 -47.11
C PHE A 232 22.26 16.81 -45.83
N TRP A 233 22.65 18.07 -45.95
CA TRP A 233 22.83 18.95 -44.79
C TRP A 233 21.50 19.28 -44.10
N TYR A 234 20.41 19.40 -44.87
CA TYR A 234 19.04 19.49 -44.33
C TYR A 234 18.71 18.31 -43.43
N TRP A 235 19.05 17.09 -43.85
CA TRP A 235 18.79 15.90 -43.06
C TRP A 235 19.56 15.86 -41.73
N ILE A 236 20.74 16.50 -41.66
CA ILE A 236 21.57 16.51 -40.46
C ILE A 236 21.15 17.62 -39.47
N GLU A 237 21.02 18.87 -39.92
CA GLU A 237 20.94 20.01 -39.00
C GLU A 237 20.05 21.18 -39.48
N LEU A 238 19.92 21.36 -40.80
CA LEU A 238 19.35 22.59 -41.36
C LEU A 238 17.83 22.72 -41.09
N LYS A 239 17.36 23.95 -40.83
CA LYS A 239 15.92 24.22 -40.68
C LYS A 239 15.27 24.44 -42.04
N LEU A 240 13.98 24.13 -42.15
CA LEU A 240 13.22 24.22 -43.41
C LEU A 240 13.36 25.60 -44.10
N GLY A 241 13.25 26.70 -43.35
CA GLY A 241 13.38 28.05 -43.92
C GLY A 241 14.78 28.35 -44.51
N GLN A 242 15.84 27.80 -43.91
CA GLN A 242 17.21 27.96 -44.40
C GLN A 242 17.43 27.20 -45.71
N VAL A 243 16.92 25.96 -45.79
CA VAL A 243 17.00 25.14 -47.01
C VAL A 243 16.26 25.80 -48.17
N LEU A 244 15.07 26.34 -47.90
CA LEU A 244 14.29 27.06 -48.91
C LEU A 244 15.03 28.31 -49.39
N LEU A 245 15.65 29.08 -48.48
CA LEU A 245 16.43 30.27 -48.84
C LEU A 245 17.68 29.91 -49.65
N TYR A 246 18.50 28.96 -49.17
CA TYR A 246 19.71 28.52 -49.88
C TYR A 246 19.37 27.85 -51.21
N GLY A 247 18.30 27.06 -51.25
CA GLY A 247 17.79 26.45 -52.47
C GLY A 247 17.31 27.49 -53.48
N ALA A 248 16.63 28.56 -53.04
CA ALA A 248 16.20 29.66 -53.91
C ALA A 248 17.40 30.42 -54.49
N ILE A 249 18.41 30.71 -53.67
CA ILE A 249 19.66 31.34 -54.13
C ILE A 249 20.40 30.43 -55.13
N LEU A 250 20.51 29.13 -54.82
CA LEU A 250 21.18 28.14 -55.66
C LEU A 250 20.41 27.86 -56.98
N ALA A 251 19.09 28.02 -57.00
CA ALA A 251 18.28 27.83 -58.19
C ALA A 251 18.64 28.81 -59.31
N ILE A 252 19.00 30.05 -58.99
CA ILE A 252 19.36 31.08 -59.97
C ILE A 252 20.49 30.62 -60.91
N PRO A 253 21.71 30.31 -60.43
CA PRO A 253 22.78 29.83 -61.31
C PRO A 253 22.45 28.48 -61.96
N THR A 254 21.68 27.61 -61.29
CA THR A 254 21.28 26.30 -61.82
C THR A 254 20.44 26.43 -63.09
N VAL A 255 19.51 27.38 -63.15
CA VAL A 255 18.67 27.61 -64.34
C VAL A 255 19.52 28.06 -65.53
N PHE A 256 20.47 28.99 -65.32
CA PHE A 256 21.33 29.46 -66.39
C PHE A 256 22.32 28.38 -66.86
N ALA A 257 23.00 27.71 -65.93
CA ALA A 257 23.91 26.60 -66.23
C ALA A 257 23.18 25.44 -66.94
N GLY A 258 21.97 25.11 -66.48
CA GLY A 258 21.13 24.08 -67.10
C GLY A 258 20.71 24.43 -68.52
N LYS A 259 20.27 25.67 -68.75
CA LYS A 259 19.94 26.15 -70.10
C LYS A 259 21.15 26.02 -71.03
N GLN A 260 22.32 26.47 -70.60
CA GLN A 260 23.54 26.40 -71.40
C GLN A 260 23.97 24.95 -71.70
N ALA A 261 23.93 24.08 -70.70
CA ALA A 261 24.27 22.66 -70.84
C ALA A 261 23.33 21.94 -71.82
N LEU A 262 22.01 22.13 -71.66
CA LEU A 262 20.99 21.50 -72.50
C LEU A 262 21.06 21.99 -73.96
N VAL A 263 21.25 23.30 -74.18
CA VAL A 263 21.43 23.87 -75.53
C VAL A 263 22.70 23.32 -76.19
N SER A 264 23.81 23.24 -75.47
CA SER A 264 25.07 22.67 -75.97
C SER A 264 24.93 21.18 -76.37
N ILE A 265 24.16 20.41 -75.59
CA ILE A 265 23.85 19.01 -75.93
C ILE A 265 22.95 18.95 -77.16
N GLY A 266 21.91 19.78 -77.24
CA GLY A 266 20.98 19.85 -78.37
C GLY A 266 21.65 20.21 -79.69
N GLN A 267 22.50 21.24 -79.69
CA GLN A 267 23.25 21.67 -80.88
C GLN A 267 24.20 20.57 -81.38
N GLN A 268 24.81 19.78 -80.50
CA GLN A 268 25.64 18.66 -80.94
C GLN A 268 24.81 17.55 -81.62
N ARG A 269 23.64 17.22 -81.09
CA ARG A 269 22.76 16.22 -81.71
C ARG A 269 22.34 16.63 -83.12
N LEU A 270 22.05 17.92 -83.31
CA LEU A 270 21.72 18.48 -84.62
C LEU A 270 22.93 18.51 -85.57
N ARG A 271 24.15 18.62 -85.06
CA ARG A 271 25.40 18.51 -85.85
C ARG A 271 25.80 17.07 -86.18
N GLN A 272 25.22 16.08 -85.50
CA GLN A 272 25.49 14.64 -85.71
C GLN A 272 24.43 13.95 -86.59
N LYS A 273 23.33 14.65 -86.93
CA LYS A 273 22.38 14.27 -87.99
C LYS A 273 22.83 14.89 -89.30
#